data_AF-A0A954NHZ9-F1
#
_entry.id   AF-A0A954NHZ9-F1
#
_cell.length_a   1.000
_cell.length_b   1.000
_cell.length_c   1.000
_cell.angle_alpha   90.00
_cell.angle_beta   90.00
_cell.angle_gamma   90.00
#
_symmetry.space_group_name_H-M   'P 1'
#
loop_
_entity.id
_entity.type
_entity.pdbx_description
1 polymer ?
#
loop_
_entity_poly.entity_id
_entity_poly.type
_entity_poly.pdbx_seq_one_letter_code
_entity_poly.pdbx_strand_id
1 'polypeptide(L)'
;MEESGWSFRTRAIHVGNERDPRTGAIVPPIHVASTYVLPGAGEPAEFDYSRTATPTRQRLEQTVASLEGGVGALAYSSGMAATHGAMLLLKAGDHVLA
;
A
#
# COMPACT_ATOMS: atom_id res chain seq x y z
N MET A 1 -13.39 -3.64 9.76
CA MET A 1 -13.45 -3.75 8.29
C MET A 1 -14.61 -4.66 7.98
N GLU A 2 -15.68 -4.11 7.42
CA GLU A 2 -16.82 -4.92 6.99
C GLU A 2 -16.34 -5.76 5.80
N GLU A 3 -16.38 -7.09 5.92
CA GLU A 3 -16.07 -7.97 4.81
C GLU A 3 -17.07 -7.67 3.70
N SER A 4 -16.64 -6.92 2.70
CA SER A 4 -17.34 -6.83 1.43
C SER A 4 -17.61 -8.25 0.98
N GLY A 5 -18.90 -8.64 0.90
CA GLY A 5 -19.36 -9.98 0.49
C GLY A 5 -18.98 -10.38 -0.95
N TRP A 6 -18.00 -9.71 -1.52
CA TRP A 6 -17.41 -9.93 -2.83
C TRP A 6 -16.46 -11.13 -2.82
N SER A 7 -16.53 -11.92 -3.88
CA SER A 7 -15.60 -13.04 -4.12
C SER A 7 -14.16 -12.56 -4.30
N PHE A 8 -13.18 -13.46 -4.14
CA PHE A 8 -11.75 -13.18 -4.41
C PHE A 8 -11.52 -12.50 -5.76
N ARG A 9 -12.13 -13.01 -6.84
CA ARG A 9 -11.94 -12.47 -8.20
C ARG A 9 -12.47 -11.05 -8.34
N THR A 10 -13.57 -10.73 -7.68
CA THR A 10 -14.14 -9.39 -7.65
C THR A 10 -13.23 -8.43 -6.87
N ARG A 11 -12.73 -8.86 -5.71
CA ARG A 11 -11.82 -8.06 -4.89
C ARG A 11 -10.50 -7.78 -5.61
N ALA A 12 -9.98 -8.74 -6.38
CA ALA A 12 -8.75 -8.62 -7.15
C ALA A 12 -8.81 -7.52 -8.23
N ILE A 13 -10.01 -7.15 -8.66
CA ILE A 13 -10.22 -6.11 -9.68
C ILE A 13 -10.60 -4.77 -9.04
N HIS A 14 -11.41 -4.78 -7.98
CA HIS A 14 -12.08 -3.56 -7.51
C HIS A 14 -11.50 -2.93 -6.24
N VAL A 15 -10.94 -3.71 -5.31
CA VAL A 15 -10.39 -3.15 -4.07
C VAL A 15 -9.13 -2.35 -4.40
N GLY A 16 -8.99 -1.15 -3.84
CA GLY A 16 -7.88 -0.23 -4.16
C GLY A 16 -7.92 0.31 -5.59
N ASN A 17 -8.99 0.07 -6.35
CA ASN A 17 -9.14 0.44 -7.76
C ASN A 17 -10.33 1.41 -7.99
N GLU A 18 -10.61 2.28 -7.02
CA GLU A 18 -11.54 3.40 -7.14
C GLU A 18 -11.16 4.37 -8.27
N ARG A 19 -12.15 4.84 -9.03
CA ARG A 19 -11.96 5.84 -10.09
C ARG A 19 -11.21 7.07 -9.56
N ASP A 20 -10.38 7.69 -10.38
CA ASP A 20 -9.74 8.95 -10.03
C ASP A 20 -10.80 10.05 -9.82
N PRO A 21 -10.91 10.63 -8.62
CA PRO A 21 -11.90 11.67 -8.34
C PRO A 21 -11.66 12.96 -9.13
N ARG A 22 -10.45 13.21 -9.64
CA ARG A 22 -10.11 14.44 -10.36
C ARG A 22 -10.48 14.39 -11.83
N THR A 23 -10.22 13.27 -12.50
CA THR A 23 -10.40 13.13 -13.96
C THR A 23 -11.51 12.17 -14.36
N GLY A 24 -11.97 11.31 -13.44
CA GLY A 24 -12.91 10.23 -13.75
C GLY A 24 -12.26 9.02 -14.42
N ALA A 25 -10.92 8.97 -14.53
CA ALA A 25 -10.22 7.81 -15.07
C ALA A 25 -10.55 6.54 -14.29
N ILE A 26 -10.99 5.49 -14.99
CA ILE A 26 -11.31 4.18 -14.39
C ILE A 26 -10.02 3.47 -13.98
N VAL A 27 -9.01 3.51 -14.84
CA VAL A 27 -7.65 3.10 -14.46
C VAL A 27 -6.99 4.30 -13.77
N PRO A 28 -6.57 4.16 -12.51
CA PRO A 28 -5.94 5.24 -11.76
C PRO A 28 -4.63 5.73 -12.40
N PRO A 29 -4.27 7.00 -12.24
CA PRO A 29 -3.01 7.52 -12.73
C PRO A 29 -1.80 6.94 -11.98
N ILE A 30 -0.67 6.89 -12.68
CA ILE A 30 0.63 6.55 -12.09
C ILE A 30 1.24 7.81 -11.48
N HIS A 31 1.47 7.78 -10.18
CA HIS A 31 2.05 8.89 -9.42
C HIS A 31 3.57 8.75 -9.34
N VAL A 32 4.28 9.46 -10.22
CA VAL A 32 5.76 9.45 -10.34
C VAL A 32 6.43 10.61 -9.58
N ALA A 33 5.66 11.45 -8.90
CA ALA A 33 6.20 12.52 -8.07
C ALA A 33 6.99 11.96 -6.90
N SER A 34 8.06 12.65 -6.47
CA SER A 34 8.81 12.30 -5.26
C SER A 34 8.19 12.87 -3.99
N THR A 35 7.53 14.03 -4.08
CA THR A 35 6.96 14.80 -2.97
C THR A 35 5.59 15.37 -3.33
N TYR A 36 4.78 15.66 -2.32
CA TYR A 36 3.42 16.21 -2.45
C TYR A 36 3.31 17.56 -1.72
N VAL A 37 2.28 18.34 -2.07
CA VAL A 37 2.00 19.63 -1.43
C VAL A 37 1.43 19.39 -0.04
N LEU A 38 2.02 20.03 0.97
CA LEU A 38 1.53 20.01 2.35
C LEU A 38 0.54 21.16 2.59
N PRO A 39 -0.50 20.97 3.41
CA PRO A 39 -1.46 22.02 3.77
C PRO A 39 -0.80 23.21 4.49
N GLY A 40 0.21 22.93 5.31
CA GLY A 40 0.95 23.91 6.11
C GLY A 40 2.15 23.26 6.81
N ALA A 41 3.01 24.07 7.42
CA ALA A 41 4.17 23.56 8.15
C ALA A 41 3.73 22.75 9.38
N GLY A 42 4.07 21.46 9.43
CA GLY A 42 3.69 20.56 10.51
C GLY A 42 2.26 20.01 10.41
N GLU A 43 1.51 20.38 9.38
CA GLU A 43 0.16 19.85 9.16
C GLU A 43 0.21 18.48 8.47
N PRO A 44 -0.59 17.50 8.93
CA PRO A 44 -0.61 16.17 8.33
C PRO A 44 -1.21 16.22 6.92
N ALA A 45 -0.61 15.45 6.02
CA ALA A 45 -1.14 15.16 4.69
C ALA A 45 -1.25 13.65 4.53
N GLU A 46 -2.15 13.19 3.67
CA GLU A 46 -2.26 11.76 3.33
C GLU A 46 -0.97 11.26 2.66
N PHE A 47 -0.38 12.09 1.80
CA PHE A 47 0.92 11.83 1.18
C PHE A 47 1.81 13.07 1.32
N ASP A 48 3.06 12.84 1.70
CA ASP A 48 4.11 13.85 1.85
C ASP A 48 5.29 13.56 0.93
N TYR A 49 5.81 12.32 1.00
CA TYR A 49 7.00 11.86 0.32
C TYR A 49 6.86 10.41 -0.13
N SER A 50 7.22 10.13 -1.38
CA SER A 50 6.87 8.87 -2.05
C SER A 50 7.54 7.62 -1.48
N ARG A 51 8.65 7.77 -0.74
CA ARG A 51 9.22 6.66 0.04
C ARG A 51 8.25 6.21 1.13
N THR A 52 7.62 7.14 1.84
CA THR A 52 6.67 6.86 2.93
C THR A 52 5.37 6.25 2.41
N ALA A 53 4.76 6.89 1.42
CA ALA A 53 3.54 6.42 0.76
C ALA A 53 3.38 7.06 -0.63
N THR A 54 2.77 6.34 -1.56
CA THR A 54 2.27 6.94 -2.81
C THR A 54 0.86 6.44 -3.08
N PRO A 55 -0.01 7.24 -3.74
CA PRO A 55 -1.35 6.75 -4.09
C PRO A 55 -1.30 5.48 -4.94
N THR A 56 -0.32 5.37 -5.86
CA THR A 56 -0.19 4.18 -6.71
C THR A 56 0.19 2.93 -5.91
N ARG A 57 1.14 3.06 -4.97
CA ARG A 57 1.61 1.93 -4.15
C ARG A 57 0.57 1.50 -3.12
N GLN A 58 -0.09 2.47 -2.48
CA GLN A 58 -1.11 2.21 -1.47
C GLN A 58 -2.26 1.37 -2.03
N ARG A 59 -2.61 1.58 -3.30
CA ARG A 59 -3.65 0.81 -4.00
C ARG A 59 -3.28 -0.67 -4.16
N LEU A 60 -2.03 -0.96 -4.51
CA LEU A 60 -1.50 -2.32 -4.53
C LEU A 60 -1.54 -2.93 -3.11
N GLU A 61 -1.09 -2.18 -2.12
CA GLU A 61 -1.06 -2.61 -0.71
C GLU A 61 -2.48 -2.94 -0.20
N GLN A 62 -3.48 -2.09 -0.49
CA GLN A 62 -4.88 -2.33 -0.15
C GLN A 62 -5.46 -3.57 -0.85
N THR A 63 -5.14 -3.75 -2.14
CA THR A 63 -5.59 -4.90 -2.92
C THR A 63 -5.05 -6.19 -2.31
N VAL A 64 -3.73 -6.26 -2.08
CA VAL A 64 -3.06 -7.45 -1.52
C VAL A 64 -3.56 -7.74 -0.10
N ALA A 65 -3.67 -6.72 0.76
CA ALA A 65 -4.20 -6.87 2.11
C ALA A 65 -5.60 -7.48 2.10
N SER A 66 -6.49 -6.98 1.24
CA SER A 66 -7.82 -7.54 1.06
C SER A 66 -7.75 -9.00 0.62
N LEU A 67 -7.01 -9.31 -0.45
CA LEU A 67 -6.95 -10.67 -1.00
C LEU A 67 -6.49 -11.71 0.02
N GLU A 68 -5.52 -11.37 0.86
CA GLU A 68 -4.98 -12.23 1.94
C GLU A 68 -5.82 -12.22 3.23
N GLY A 69 -6.86 -11.37 3.32
CA GLY A 69 -7.63 -11.19 4.56
C GLY A 69 -6.83 -10.52 5.69
N GLY A 70 -5.74 -9.83 5.34
CA GLY A 70 -4.88 -9.10 6.28
C GLY A 70 -5.41 -7.71 6.62
N VAL A 71 -4.87 -7.13 7.69
CA VAL A 71 -5.19 -5.75 8.12
C VAL A 71 -4.44 -4.67 7.32
N GLY A 72 -3.43 -5.07 6.55
CA GLY A 72 -2.58 -4.20 5.74
C GLY A 72 -1.52 -5.00 5.00
N ALA A 73 -0.85 -4.36 4.05
CA ALA A 73 0.29 -4.90 3.32
C ALA A 73 1.31 -3.79 3.04
N LEU A 74 2.56 -4.18 2.79
CA LEU A 74 3.64 -3.28 2.43
C LEU A 74 4.28 -3.75 1.13
N ALA A 75 4.36 -2.88 0.12
CA ALA A 75 4.98 -3.20 -1.15
C ALA A 75 6.47 -2.81 -1.15
N TYR A 76 7.33 -3.77 -1.49
CA TYR A 76 8.79 -3.60 -1.55
C TYR A 76 9.31 -3.67 -2.99
N SER A 77 10.57 -3.27 -3.18
CA SER A 77 11.24 -3.32 -4.49
C SER A 77 11.51 -4.75 -5.00
N SER A 78 11.55 -5.73 -4.10
CA SER A 78 11.73 -7.15 -4.43
C SER A 78 11.23 -8.05 -3.30
N GLY A 79 11.07 -9.35 -3.58
CA GLY A 79 10.79 -10.35 -2.54
C GLY A 79 11.88 -10.41 -1.47
N MET A 80 13.15 -10.27 -1.85
CA MET A 80 14.27 -10.23 -0.89
C MET A 80 14.21 -9.00 0.01
N ALA A 81 13.79 -7.83 -0.52
CA ALA A 81 13.61 -6.63 0.29
C ALA A 81 12.45 -6.78 1.29
N ALA A 82 11.36 -7.46 0.90
CA ALA A 82 10.25 -7.78 1.81
C ALA A 82 10.72 -8.73 2.93
N THR A 83 11.42 -9.82 2.60
CA THR A 83 11.99 -10.74 3.60
C THR A 83 12.96 -10.01 4.52
N HIS A 84 13.86 -9.19 3.98
CA HIS A 84 14.78 -8.39 4.77
C HIS A 84 14.04 -7.43 5.72
N GLY A 85 12.99 -6.75 5.24
CA GLY A 85 12.14 -5.90 6.06
C GLY A 85 11.47 -6.64 7.21
N ALA A 86 10.99 -7.87 6.97
CA ALA A 86 10.44 -8.72 8.01
C ALA A 86 11.50 -9.15 9.04
N MET A 87 12.72 -9.48 8.59
CA MET A 87 13.82 -9.86 9.49
C MET A 87 14.31 -8.70 10.35
N LEU A 88 14.19 -7.46 9.89
CA LEU A 88 14.53 -6.26 10.67
C LEU A 88 13.57 -6.01 11.86
N LEU A 89 12.50 -6.79 12.01
CA LEU A 89 11.67 -6.80 13.21
C LEU A 89 12.34 -7.54 14.38
N LEU A 90 13.32 -8.40 14.10
CA LEU A 90 14.06 -9.18 15.08
C LEU A 90 15.20 -8.36 15.71
N LYS A 91 15.66 -8.78 16.88
CA LYS A 91 16.85 -8.26 17.55
C LYS A 91 18.04 -9.19 17.34
N ALA A 92 19.24 -8.64 17.51
CA ALA A 92 20.46 -9.44 17.50
C ALA A 92 20.40 -10.52 18.60
N GLY A 93 20.63 -11.78 18.21
CA GLY A 93 20.56 -12.94 19.10
C GLY A 93 19.24 -13.72 19.04
N ASP A 94 18.20 -13.20 18.37
CA ASP A 94 16.97 -13.95 18.14
C ASP A 94 17.22 -15.16 17.22
N HIS A 95 16.46 -16.24 17.45
CA HIS A 95 16.58 -17.50 16.70
C HIS A 95 15.35 -17.73 15.82
N VAL A 96 15.56 -18.00 14.54
CA VAL A 96 14.51 -18.24 13.53
C VAL A 96 14.49 -19.71 13.14
N LEU A 97 13.29 -20.30 13.09
CA LEU A 97 13.04 -21.61 12.48
C LEU A 97 12.41 -21.38 11.09
N ALA A 98 12.94 -22.03 10.06
CA ALA A 98 12.48 -21.87 8.67
C ALA A 98 12.50 -23.21 7.93
#